data_AF-A0A562E2U0-F1
#
_entry.id   AF-A0A562E2U0-F1
#
_cell.length_a   1.000
_cell.length_b   1.000
_cell.length_c   1.000
_cell.angle_alpha   90.00
_cell.angle_beta   90.00
_cell.angle_gamma   90.00
#
_symmetry.space_group_name_H-M   'P 1'
#
loop_
_entity.id
_entity.type
_entity.pdbx_description
1 polymer ?
#
loop_
_entity_poly.entity_id
_entity_poly.type
_entity_poly.pdbx_seq_one_letter_code
_entity_poly.pdbx_strand_id
1 'polypeptide(L)'
;MNAPPPLPRNGFVSVLARISMLLAALAVLGSLAQAALALAVGDATVARIASHAAVPPAVAWMLEQRRLLSLLGLLLSGLFLVSSWGLLRRRDWARWTFIAFLLATALLNFASLALVGQFFDGMVGMFPQEFLDSREGREFMAQMQANRIVSLVTATATALAFAGLHGWLAWKLCTPQVRAEFHRDPASP
;
A
#
# COMPACT_ATOMS: atom_id res chain seq x y z
N MET A 1 18.37 -36.54 -32.06
CA MET A 1 18.10 -35.10 -31.85
C MET A 1 18.08 -34.87 -30.35
N ASN A 2 19.16 -34.32 -29.79
CA ASN A 2 19.22 -34.03 -28.35
C ASN A 2 18.39 -32.77 -28.09
N ALA A 3 17.32 -32.88 -27.31
CA ALA A 3 16.60 -31.72 -26.82
C ALA A 3 17.58 -30.84 -26.00
N PRO A 4 17.59 -29.51 -26.19
CA PRO A 4 18.45 -28.65 -25.39
C PRO A 4 18.10 -28.81 -23.89
N PRO A 5 19.10 -28.77 -23.00
CA PRO A 5 18.87 -28.95 -21.58
C PRO A 5 17.86 -27.92 -21.06
N PRO A 6 16.93 -28.30 -20.17
CA PRO A 6 15.96 -27.37 -19.63
C PRO A 6 16.72 -26.23 -18.94
N LEU A 7 16.48 -25.00 -19.39
CA LEU A 7 17.04 -23.80 -18.78
C LEU A 7 16.77 -23.83 -17.27
N PRO A 8 17.78 -23.56 -16.42
CA PRO A 8 17.60 -23.59 -14.98
C PRO A 8 16.44 -22.68 -14.58
N ARG A 9 15.41 -23.26 -13.94
CA ARG A 9 14.28 -22.52 -13.37
C ARG A 9 14.84 -21.47 -12.42
N ASN A 10 14.65 -20.20 -12.74
CA ASN A 10 15.17 -19.14 -11.90
C ASN A 10 14.31 -19.09 -10.62
N GLY A 11 14.92 -19.32 -9.46
CA GLY A 11 14.22 -19.34 -8.17
C GLY A 11 13.49 -18.04 -7.83
N PHE A 12 13.77 -16.96 -8.56
CA PHE A 12 13.16 -15.63 -8.44
C PHE A 12 11.65 -15.66 -8.21
N VAL A 13 10.86 -16.26 -9.12
CA VAL A 13 9.39 -16.22 -8.98
C VAL A 13 8.93 -17.04 -7.78
N SER A 14 9.61 -18.14 -7.46
CA SER A 14 9.28 -18.95 -6.28
C SER A 14 9.56 -18.17 -4.99
N VAL A 15 10.67 -17.44 -4.91
CA VAL A 15 11.01 -16.59 -3.76
C VAL A 15 10.03 -15.42 -3.65
N LEU A 16 9.79 -14.71 -4.77
CA LEU A 16 8.85 -13.59 -4.83
C LEU A 16 7.44 -14.02 -4.40
N ALA A 17 6.96 -15.15 -4.91
CA ALA A 17 5.63 -15.66 -4.60
C ALA A 17 5.52 -16.11 -3.13
N ARG A 18 6.57 -16.70 -2.54
CA ARG A 18 6.58 -17.07 -1.11
C ARG A 18 6.57 -15.84 -0.20
N ILE A 19 7.42 -14.85 -0.47
CA ILE A 19 7.44 -13.59 0.28
C ILE A 19 6.08 -12.89 0.17
N SER A 20 5.55 -12.79 -1.05
CA SER A 20 4.25 -12.15 -1.29
C SER A 20 3.10 -12.91 -0.62
N MET A 21 3.16 -14.25 -0.59
CA MET A 21 2.19 -15.07 0.13
C MET A 21 2.20 -14.79 1.63
N LEU A 22 3.38 -14.69 2.26
CA LEU A 22 3.50 -14.36 3.67
C LEU A 22 2.94 -12.96 3.95
N LEU A 23 3.30 -11.98 3.13
CA LEU A 23 2.77 -10.62 3.24
C LEU A 23 1.25 -10.58 3.04
N ALA A 24 0.71 -11.35 2.09
CA ALA A 24 -0.72 -11.43 1.84
C ALA A 24 -1.46 -12.08 3.03
N ALA A 25 -0.91 -13.14 3.62
CA ALA A 25 -1.48 -13.75 4.81
C ALA A 25 -1.54 -12.77 5.98
N LEU A 26 -0.45 -12.02 6.22
CA LEU A 26 -0.41 -10.95 7.22
C LEU A 26 -1.43 -9.85 6.91
N ALA A 27 -1.55 -9.44 5.65
CA ALA A 27 -2.52 -8.42 5.23
C ALA A 27 -3.97 -8.88 5.44
N VAL A 28 -4.28 -10.16 5.18
CA VAL A 28 -5.60 -10.74 5.46
C VAL A 28 -5.87 -10.75 6.96
N LEU A 29 -4.91 -11.20 7.78
CA LEU A 29 -5.06 -11.19 9.25
C LEU A 29 -5.27 -9.77 9.79
N GLY A 30 -4.49 -8.80 9.31
CA GLY A 30 -4.64 -7.39 9.66
C GLY A 30 -6.01 -6.84 9.23
N SER A 31 -6.47 -7.17 8.03
CA SER A 31 -7.78 -6.75 7.52
C SER A 31 -8.94 -7.37 8.32
N LEU A 32 -8.79 -8.64 8.75
CA LEU A 32 -9.75 -9.30 9.62
C LEU A 32 -9.81 -8.64 11.00
N ALA A 33 -8.66 -8.33 11.60
CA ALA A 33 -8.60 -7.60 12.86
C ALA A 33 -9.23 -6.21 12.74
N GLN A 34 -8.95 -5.50 11.64
CA GLN A 34 -9.55 -4.19 11.35
C GLN A 34 -11.06 -4.28 11.14
N ALA A 35 -11.55 -5.32 10.45
CA ALA A 35 -12.98 -5.57 10.27
C ALA A 35 -13.67 -5.90 11.60
N ALA A 36 -13.04 -6.74 12.43
CA ALA A 36 -13.54 -7.06 13.77
C ALA A 36 -13.65 -5.79 14.63
N LEU A 37 -12.63 -4.92 14.62
CA LEU A 37 -12.68 -3.64 15.33
C LEU A 37 -13.77 -2.71 14.77
N ALA A 38 -13.91 -2.62 13.45
CA ALA A 38 -14.93 -1.80 12.81
C ALA A 38 -16.37 -2.22 13.18
N LEU A 39 -16.59 -3.51 13.43
CA LEU A 39 -17.86 -4.06 13.90
C LEU A 39 -18.04 -3.95 15.42
N ALA A 40 -16.96 -4.07 16.20
CA ALA A 40 -17.01 -3.97 17.65
C ALA A 40 -17.29 -2.54 18.14
N VAL A 41 -16.82 -1.52 17.41
CA VAL A 41 -17.07 -0.12 17.75
C VAL A 41 -18.46 0.29 17.24
N GLY A 42 -19.37 0.59 18.19
CA GLY A 42 -20.73 1.06 17.89
C GLY A 42 -20.77 2.45 17.25
N ASP A 43 -21.79 2.69 16.42
CA ASP A 43 -21.92 3.94 15.65
C ASP A 43 -21.99 5.20 16.53
N ALA A 44 -22.60 5.12 17.71
CA ALA A 44 -22.64 6.24 18.67
C ALA A 44 -21.25 6.64 19.19
N THR A 45 -20.37 5.66 19.43
CA THR A 45 -18.99 5.92 19.84
C THR A 45 -18.20 6.57 18.72
N VAL A 46 -18.40 6.11 17.48
CA VAL A 46 -17.77 6.69 16.30
C VAL A 46 -18.22 8.14 16.09
N ALA A 47 -19.53 8.39 16.15
CA ALA A 47 -20.09 9.73 15.98
C ALA A 47 -19.52 10.71 17.02
N ARG A 48 -19.40 10.28 18.29
CA ARG A 48 -18.81 11.09 19.37
C ARG A 48 -17.33 11.42 19.13
N ILE A 49 -16.56 10.49 18.56
CA ILE A 49 -15.14 10.72 18.23
C ILE A 49 -15.04 11.64 17.01
N ALA A 50 -15.78 11.33 15.94
CA ALA A 50 -15.75 12.10 14.69
C ALA A 50 -16.21 13.55 14.87
N SER A 51 -17.11 13.81 15.83
CA SER A 51 -17.58 15.18 16.15
C SER A 51 -16.59 15.99 17.00
N HIS A 52 -15.46 15.41 17.42
CA HIS A 52 -14.49 16.13 18.25
C HIS A 52 -13.69 17.12 17.40
N ALA A 53 -13.60 18.38 17.84
CA ALA A 53 -12.96 19.45 17.07
C ALA A 53 -11.48 19.19 16.74
N ALA A 54 -10.79 18.37 17.55
CA ALA A 54 -9.40 18.00 17.32
C ALA A 54 -9.21 16.89 16.27
N VAL A 55 -10.29 16.24 15.80
CA VAL A 55 -10.19 15.17 14.80
C VAL A 55 -10.16 15.77 13.39
N PRO A 56 -9.11 15.51 12.59
CA PRO A 56 -9.04 16.00 11.22
C PRO A 56 -10.21 15.46 10.38
N PRO A 57 -10.77 16.26 9.44
CA PRO A 57 -11.92 15.84 8.62
C PRO A 57 -11.69 14.51 7.87
N ALA A 58 -10.47 14.27 7.39
CA ALA A 58 -10.11 13.02 6.72
C ALA A 58 -10.21 11.80 7.66
N VAL A 59 -9.80 11.96 8.92
CA VAL A 59 -9.90 10.90 9.93
C VAL A 59 -11.35 10.64 10.32
N ALA A 60 -12.15 11.71 10.49
CA ALA A 60 -13.58 11.61 10.74
C ALA A 60 -14.29 10.84 9.61
N TRP A 61 -14.01 11.18 8.35
CA TRP A 61 -14.53 10.48 7.18
C TRP A 61 -14.13 8.99 7.16
N MET A 62 -12.86 8.68 7.48
CA MET A 62 -12.40 7.28 7.56
C MET A 62 -13.14 6.49 8.65
N LEU A 63 -13.40 7.12 9.80
CA LEU A 63 -14.14 6.52 10.91
C LEU A 63 -15.61 6.25 10.54
N GLU A 64 -16.25 7.17 9.83
CA GLU A 64 -17.60 6.98 9.29
C GLU A 64 -17.64 5.86 8.25
N GLN A 65 -16.65 5.80 7.36
CA GLN A 65 -16.54 4.79 6.32
C GLN A 65 -15.85 3.49 6.79
N ARG A 66 -15.60 3.32 8.09
CA ARG A 66 -14.78 2.21 8.64
C ARG A 66 -15.19 0.82 8.15
N ARG A 67 -16.48 0.55 8.02
CA ARG A 67 -17.01 -0.76 7.57
C ARG A 67 -16.70 -0.99 6.10
N LEU A 68 -16.92 0.04 5.28
CA LEU A 68 -16.62 0.00 3.85
C LEU A 68 -15.12 -0.15 3.61
N LEU A 69 -14.30 0.63 4.31
CA LEU A 69 -12.84 0.58 4.22
C LEU A 69 -12.29 -0.78 4.68
N SER A 70 -12.82 -1.35 5.76
CA SER A 70 -12.45 -2.70 6.19
C SER A 70 -12.86 -3.79 5.21
N LEU A 71 -14.05 -3.70 4.62
CA LEU A 71 -14.47 -4.62 3.56
C LEU A 71 -13.55 -4.52 2.34
N LEU A 72 -13.23 -3.29 1.91
CA LEU A 72 -12.32 -3.06 0.80
C LEU A 72 -10.92 -3.62 1.08
N GLY A 73 -10.38 -3.40 2.29
CA GLY A 73 -9.11 -3.96 2.73
C GLY A 73 -9.10 -5.49 2.71
N LEU A 74 -10.19 -6.11 3.18
CA LEU A 74 -10.34 -7.57 3.15
C LEU A 74 -10.41 -8.12 1.72
N LEU A 75 -11.15 -7.46 0.83
CA LEU A 75 -11.23 -7.85 -0.58
C LEU A 75 -9.88 -7.71 -1.28
N LEU A 76 -9.18 -6.60 -1.08
CA LEU A 76 -7.86 -6.36 -1.67
C LEU A 76 -6.81 -7.34 -1.15
N SER A 77 -6.78 -7.62 0.16
CA SER A 77 -5.87 -8.59 0.76
C SER A 77 -6.17 -10.01 0.28
N GLY A 78 -7.45 -10.40 0.18
CA GLY A 78 -7.87 -11.67 -0.40
C GLY A 78 -7.46 -11.81 -1.87
N LEU A 79 -7.66 -10.77 -2.68
CA LEU A 79 -7.24 -10.76 -4.08
C LEU A 79 -5.71 -10.83 -4.22
N PHE A 80 -4.96 -10.16 -3.34
CA PHE A 80 -3.51 -10.23 -3.30
C PHE A 80 -3.01 -11.63 -2.89
N LEU A 81 -3.70 -12.29 -1.96
CA LEU A 81 -3.43 -13.67 -1.56
C LEU A 81 -3.68 -14.65 -2.73
N VAL A 82 -4.82 -14.52 -3.40
CA VAL A 82 -5.18 -15.31 -4.58
C VAL A 82 -4.17 -15.11 -5.71
N SER A 83 -3.71 -13.87 -5.92
CA SER A 83 -2.67 -13.54 -6.90
C SER A 83 -1.33 -14.17 -6.54
N SER A 84 -0.91 -14.09 -5.27
CA SER A 84 0.34 -14.71 -4.78
C SER A 84 0.31 -16.24 -4.90
N TRP A 85 -0.83 -16.86 -4.61
CA TRP A 85 -1.06 -18.28 -4.84
C TRP A 85 -1.01 -18.66 -6.32
N GLY A 86 -1.66 -17.88 -7.17
CA GLY A 86 -1.60 -18.07 -8.62
C GLY A 86 -0.16 -17.95 -9.16
N LEU A 87 0.64 -17.07 -8.58
CA LEU A 87 2.07 -16.90 -8.90
C LEU A 87 2.88 -18.13 -8.50
N LEU A 88 2.62 -18.75 -7.34
CA LEU A 88 3.23 -20.05 -6.97
C LEU A 88 2.84 -21.16 -7.95
N ARG A 89 1.56 -21.19 -8.35
CA ARG A 89 1.03 -22.18 -9.31
C ARG A 89 1.35 -21.86 -10.77
N ARG A 90 2.14 -20.82 -11.04
CA ARG A 90 2.58 -20.43 -12.39
C ARG A 90 1.44 -20.20 -13.38
N ARG A 91 0.32 -19.64 -12.92
CA ARG A 91 -0.79 -19.28 -13.81
C ARG A 91 -0.58 -17.93 -14.47
N ASP A 92 -0.86 -17.85 -15.77
CA ASP A 92 -0.66 -16.63 -16.56
C ASP A 92 -1.49 -15.43 -16.07
N TRP A 93 -2.75 -15.65 -15.65
CA TRP A 93 -3.60 -14.58 -15.12
C TRP A 93 -2.99 -13.95 -13.86
N ALA A 94 -2.35 -14.75 -13.01
CA ALA A 94 -1.81 -14.30 -11.73
C ALA A 94 -0.65 -13.33 -11.91
N ARG A 95 0.12 -13.48 -12.99
CA ARG A 95 1.17 -12.53 -13.35
C ARG A 95 0.58 -11.15 -13.63
N TRP A 96 -0.48 -11.07 -14.43
CA TRP A 96 -1.12 -9.79 -14.75
C TRP A 96 -1.77 -9.14 -13.54
N THR A 97 -2.47 -9.92 -12.70
CA THR A 97 -3.04 -9.39 -11.45
C THR A 97 -1.95 -8.89 -10.50
N PHE A 98 -0.83 -9.62 -10.37
CA PHE A 98 0.28 -9.19 -9.54
C PHE A 98 0.95 -7.91 -10.06
N ILE A 99 1.15 -7.78 -11.38
CA ILE A 99 1.64 -6.54 -12.01
C ILE A 99 0.67 -5.39 -11.73
N ALA A 100 -0.64 -5.61 -11.85
CA ALA A 100 -1.65 -4.59 -11.54
C ALA A 100 -1.55 -4.13 -10.08
N PHE A 101 -1.36 -5.06 -9.12
CA PHE A 101 -1.10 -4.70 -7.73
C PHE A 101 0.16 -3.88 -7.55
N LEU A 102 1.26 -4.24 -8.24
CA LEU A 102 2.51 -3.51 -8.13
C LEU A 102 2.34 -2.05 -8.58
N LEU A 103 1.68 -1.85 -9.72
CA LEU A 103 1.45 -0.52 -10.29
C LEU A 103 0.45 0.28 -9.46
N ALA A 104 -0.64 -0.35 -9.00
CA ALA A 104 -1.62 0.29 -8.12
C ALA A 104 -0.97 0.74 -6.81
N THR A 105 -0.12 -0.10 -6.21
CA THR A 105 0.61 0.24 -4.97
C THR A 105 1.58 1.40 -5.19
N ALA A 106 2.33 1.40 -6.31
CA ALA A 106 3.21 2.50 -6.66
C ALA A 106 2.44 3.81 -6.86
N LEU A 107 1.29 3.77 -7.54
CA LEU A 107 0.45 4.95 -7.77
C LEU A 107 -0.15 5.48 -6.45
N LEU A 108 -0.65 4.59 -5.58
CA LEU A 108 -1.15 4.96 -4.26
C LEU A 108 -0.05 5.59 -3.40
N ASN A 109 1.18 5.09 -3.49
CA ASN A 109 2.32 5.66 -2.77
C ASN A 109 2.56 7.13 -3.19
N PHE A 110 2.54 7.43 -4.49
CA PHE A 110 2.61 8.82 -4.95
C PHE A 110 1.39 9.66 -4.54
N ALA A 111 0.18 9.11 -4.65
CA ALA A 111 -1.04 9.81 -4.24
C ALA A 111 -1.00 10.20 -2.75
N SER A 112 -0.34 9.38 -1.92
CA SER A 112 -0.18 9.66 -0.49
C SER A 112 0.69 10.88 -0.18
N LEU A 113 1.55 11.35 -1.12
CA LEU A 113 2.34 12.57 -0.92
C LEU A 113 1.46 13.80 -0.73
N ALA A 114 0.29 13.84 -1.38
CA ALA A 114 -0.67 14.93 -1.20
C ALA A 114 -1.20 14.99 0.25
N LEU A 115 -1.26 13.85 0.95
CA LEU A 115 -1.70 13.78 2.34
C LEU A 115 -0.69 14.39 3.30
N VAL A 116 0.61 14.39 2.97
CA VAL A 116 1.65 15.01 3.81
C VAL A 116 1.39 16.50 3.96
N GLY A 117 1.06 17.20 2.87
CA GLY A 117 0.72 18.62 2.92
C GLY A 117 -0.51 18.88 3.81
N GLN A 118 -1.59 18.15 3.55
CA GLN A 118 -2.84 18.27 4.32
C GLN A 118 -2.66 17.97 5.81
N PHE A 119 -1.77 17.04 6.16
CA PHE A 119 -1.47 16.72 7.54
C PHE A 119 -0.83 17.90 8.28
N PHE A 120 0.19 18.54 7.68
CA PHE A 120 0.82 19.71 8.28
C PHE A 120 -0.12 20.92 8.32
N ASP A 121 -0.91 21.14 7.27
CA ASP A 121 -1.91 22.22 7.23
C ASP A 121 -2.97 22.02 8.33
N GLY A 122 -3.40 20.77 8.55
CA GLY A 122 -4.29 20.40 9.64
C GLY A 122 -3.70 20.66 11.03
N MET A 123 -2.41 20.33 11.25
CA MET A 123 -1.74 20.61 12.53
C MET A 123 -1.63 22.11 12.82
N VAL A 124 -1.28 22.92 11.81
CA VAL A 124 -1.20 24.39 11.98
C VAL A 124 -2.58 24.97 12.26
N GLY A 125 -3.63 24.46 11.58
CA GLY A 125 -5.01 24.88 11.79
C GLY A 125 -5.58 24.57 13.18
N MET A 126 -4.92 23.76 14.01
CA MET A 126 -5.32 23.52 15.40
C MET A 126 -4.95 24.68 16.34
N PHE A 127 -4.08 25.60 15.92
CA PHE A 127 -3.61 26.70 16.75
C PHE A 127 -4.37 28.02 16.47
N PRO A 128 -4.66 28.80 17.52
CA PRO A 128 -5.26 30.13 17.37
C PRO A 128 -4.29 31.09 16.65
N GLN A 129 -4.83 32.01 15.85
CA GLN A 129 -4.03 32.95 15.05
C GLN A 129 -3.17 33.86 15.93
N GLU A 130 -3.67 34.23 17.12
CA GLU A 130 -2.96 35.07 18.08
C GLU A 130 -1.66 34.41 18.56
N PHE A 131 -1.65 33.08 18.68
CA PHE A 131 -0.43 32.34 19.00
C PHE A 131 0.54 32.34 17.81
N LEU A 132 0.04 32.09 16.60
CA LEU A 132 0.87 32.02 15.38
C LEU A 132 1.55 33.36 15.06
N ASP A 133 0.92 34.48 15.38
CA ASP A 133 1.48 35.83 15.21
C ASP A 133 2.48 36.23 16.30
N SER A 134 2.53 35.49 17.41
CA SER A 134 3.50 35.72 18.48
C SER A 134 4.93 35.39 18.05
N ARG A 135 5.93 35.86 18.81
CA ARG A 135 7.34 35.52 18.54
C ARG A 135 7.58 34.01 18.63
N GLU A 136 7.01 33.36 19.63
CA GLU A 136 7.10 31.91 19.83
C GLU A 136 6.38 31.14 18.71
N GLY A 137 5.22 31.64 18.26
CA GLY A 137 4.49 31.08 17.12
C GLY A 137 5.28 31.13 15.82
N ARG A 138 6.03 32.22 15.56
CA ARG A 138 6.90 32.31 14.38
C ARG A 138 8.04 31.30 14.40
N GLU A 139 8.66 31.07 15.57
CA GLU A 139 9.71 30.05 15.73
C GLU A 139 9.12 28.63 15.54
N PHE A 140 7.96 28.36 16.12
CA PHE A 140 7.20 27.12 15.91
C PHE A 140 6.88 26.89 14.42
N MET A 141 6.41 27.93 13.71
CA MET A 141 6.08 27.84 12.29
C MET A 141 7.32 27.58 11.42
N ALA A 142 8.46 28.21 11.73
CA ALA A 142 9.72 27.94 11.04
C ALA A 142 10.16 26.47 11.22
N GLN A 143 10.04 25.95 12.45
CA GLN A 143 10.32 24.54 12.73
C GLN A 143 9.34 23.60 12.01
N MET A 144 8.05 23.92 11.99
CA MET A 144 7.02 23.15 11.28
C MET A 144 7.27 23.12 9.77
N GLN A 145 7.67 24.24 9.17
CA GLN A 145 8.05 24.29 7.76
C GLN A 145 9.28 23.43 7.47
N ALA A 146 10.31 23.48 8.32
CA ALA A 146 11.48 22.61 8.18
C ALA A 146 11.08 21.13 8.26
N ASN A 147 10.26 20.75 9.25
CA ASN A 147 9.75 19.37 9.39
C ASN A 147 8.90 18.95 8.18
N ARG A 148 8.08 19.84 7.64
CA ARG A 148 7.29 19.59 6.42
C ARG A 148 8.18 19.31 5.23
N ILE A 149 9.22 20.13 5.01
CA ILE A 149 10.16 19.95 3.91
C ILE A 149 10.91 18.62 4.06
N VAL A 150 11.46 18.33 5.24
CA VAL A 150 12.17 17.07 5.50
C VAL A 150 11.22 15.88 5.26
N SER A 151 10.00 15.93 5.80
CA SER A 151 9.01 14.86 5.62
C SER A 151 8.64 14.66 4.15
N LEU A 152 8.42 15.74 3.38
CA LEU A 152 8.13 15.67 1.95
C LEU A 152 9.30 15.09 1.15
N VAL A 153 10.53 15.51 1.44
CA VAL A 153 11.73 14.97 0.79
C VAL A 153 11.87 13.48 1.08
N THR A 154 11.77 13.08 2.35
CA THR A 154 11.87 11.67 2.74
C THR A 154 10.74 10.85 2.10
N ALA A 155 9.49 11.31 2.18
CA ALA A 155 8.35 10.62 1.59
C ALA A 155 8.48 10.49 0.07
N THR A 156 8.95 11.54 -0.62
CA THR A 156 9.19 11.51 -2.07
C THR A 156 10.31 10.52 -2.42
N ALA A 157 11.41 10.53 -1.68
CA ALA A 157 12.50 9.58 -1.87
C ALA A 157 12.02 8.12 -1.67
N THR A 158 11.23 7.86 -0.63
CA THR A 158 10.61 6.55 -0.41
C THR A 158 9.65 6.18 -1.53
N ALA A 159 8.78 7.09 -1.98
CA ALA A 159 7.86 6.84 -3.09
C ALA A 159 8.59 6.47 -4.38
N LEU A 160 9.67 7.21 -4.71
CA LEU A 160 10.52 6.91 -5.88
C LEU A 160 11.22 5.55 -5.75
N ALA A 161 11.77 5.22 -4.57
CA ALA A 161 12.41 3.94 -4.34
C ALA A 161 11.43 2.77 -4.49
N PHE A 162 10.23 2.90 -3.90
CA PHE A 162 9.16 1.91 -4.06
C PHE A 162 8.71 1.79 -5.51
N ALA A 163 8.48 2.92 -6.21
CA ALA A 163 8.08 2.91 -7.61
C ALA A 163 9.14 2.24 -8.51
N GLY A 164 10.43 2.54 -8.29
CA GLY A 164 11.53 1.90 -8.99
C GLY A 164 11.56 0.38 -8.76
N LEU A 165 11.42 -0.06 -7.51
CA LEU A 165 11.35 -1.48 -7.15
C LEU A 165 10.15 -2.17 -7.80
N HIS A 166 8.95 -1.57 -7.71
CA HIS A 166 7.71 -2.14 -8.25
C HIS A 166 7.74 -2.18 -9.77
N GLY A 167 8.25 -1.13 -10.42
CA GLY A 167 8.48 -1.07 -11.86
C GLY A 167 9.48 -2.11 -12.32
N TRP A 168 10.59 -2.29 -11.59
CA TRP A 168 11.58 -3.33 -11.89
C TRP A 168 10.99 -4.74 -11.75
N LEU A 169 10.22 -5.02 -10.69
CA LEU A 169 9.53 -6.31 -10.51
C LEU A 169 8.53 -6.57 -11.65
N ALA A 170 7.73 -5.57 -12.02
CA ALA A 170 6.78 -5.66 -13.11
C ALA A 170 7.48 -5.95 -14.45
N TRP A 171 8.55 -5.21 -14.75
CA TRP A 171 9.37 -5.45 -15.94
C TRP A 171 9.98 -6.86 -15.92
N LYS A 172 10.52 -7.30 -14.77
CA LYS A 172 11.12 -8.64 -14.63
C LYS A 172 10.10 -9.75 -14.89
N LEU A 173 8.87 -9.60 -14.41
CA LEU A 173 7.76 -10.53 -14.69
C LEU A 173 7.38 -10.58 -16.18
N CYS A 174 7.59 -9.49 -16.91
CA CYS A 174 7.37 -9.42 -18.35
C CYS A 174 8.52 -10.00 -19.20
N THR A 175 9.69 -10.27 -18.61
CA THR A 175 10.83 -10.79 -19.39
C THR A 175 10.53 -12.15 -20.03
N PRO A 176 11.05 -12.44 -21.23
CA PRO A 176 10.78 -13.69 -21.94
C PRO A 176 11.12 -14.94 -21.13
N GLN A 177 12.20 -14.88 -20.35
CA GLN A 177 12.66 -15.96 -19.48
C GLN A 177 11.61 -16.31 -18.42
N VAL A 178 11.08 -15.29 -17.73
CA VAL A 178 10.07 -15.48 -16.69
C VAL A 178 8.72 -15.87 -17.30
N ARG A 179 8.33 -15.25 -18.42
CA ARG A 179 7.09 -15.60 -19.15
C ARG A 179 7.05 -17.08 -19.54
N ALA A 180 8.18 -17.64 -19.98
CA ALA A 180 8.27 -19.05 -20.34
C ALA A 180 7.99 -20.00 -19.16
N GLU A 181 8.14 -19.54 -17.91
CA GLU A 181 7.81 -20.35 -16.72
C GLU A 181 6.29 -20.48 -16.48
N PHE A 182 5.48 -19.60 -17.08
CA PHE A 182 4.01 -19.62 -16.96
C PHE A 182 3.30 -20.30 -18.14
N HIS A 183 3.96 -20.38 -19.30
CA HIS A 183 3.41 -21.00 -20.51
C HIS A 183 3.75 -22.50 -20.66
N ARG A 184 4.53 -23.09 -19.74
CA ARG A 184 4.77 -24.54 -19.75
C ARG A 184 3.56 -25.26 -19.14
N ASP A 185 2.70 -25.77 -20.01
CA ASP A 185 1.65 -26.70 -19.62
C ASP A 185 2.24 -27.92 -18.88
N PRO A 186 1.58 -28.43 -17.82
CA PRO A 186 1.93 -29.70 -17.19
C PRO A 186 1.64 -30.93 -18.07
N ALA A 187 1.14 -30.73 -19.29
CA ALA A 187 0.88 -31.76 -20.27
C ALA A 187 1.71 -31.51 -21.53
N SER A 188 2.95 -31.97 -21.53
CA SER A 188 3.65 -32.34 -22.77
C SER A 188 4.53 -33.55 -22.43
N PRO A 189 4.21 -34.73 -22.97
CA PRO A 189 5.03 -35.94 -22.78
C PRO A 189 6.45 -35.79 -23.36
#